data_AF-A0A2K9NAB3-F1
#
_entry.id   AF-A0A2K9NAB3-F1
#
_cell.length_a   1.000
_cell.length_b   1.000
_cell.length_c   1.000
_cell.angle_alpha   90.00
_cell.angle_beta   90.00
_cell.angle_gamma   90.00
#
_symmetry.space_group_name_H-M   'P 1'
#
loop_
_entity.id
_entity.type
_entity.pdbx_description
1 polymer ?
#
loop_
_entity_poly.entity_id
_entity_poly.type
_entity_poly.pdbx_seq_one_letter_code
_entity_poly.pdbx_strand_id
1 'polypeptide(L)'
;MSLKAPRSTRPIMRLLDLMGRRWTLRILWELHQQPGQTFRSLRERCADISPSVLNTRLTDLREARLIAAEDGYTLTPEGRELGCLMMPLYHWAEGHFGGEPPPVPRG
;
A
#
# COMPACT_ATOMS: atom_id res chain seq x y z
N MET A 1 -4.34 -8.57 25.55
CA MET A 1 -5.70 -8.04 25.35
C MET A 1 -5.64 -7.06 24.19
N SER A 2 -6.06 -7.46 22.99
CA SER A 2 -5.92 -6.63 21.77
C SER A 2 -7.13 -5.71 21.64
N LEU A 3 -6.93 -4.40 21.81
CA LEU A 3 -7.95 -3.39 21.55
C LEU A 3 -8.14 -3.27 20.04
N LYS A 4 -9.10 -4.01 19.49
CA LYS A 4 -9.61 -3.75 18.14
C LYS A 4 -10.36 -2.44 18.22
N ALA A 5 -9.74 -1.35 17.78
CA ALA A 5 -10.40 -0.05 17.70
C ALA A 5 -11.70 -0.18 16.89
N PRO A 6 -12.82 0.45 17.33
CA PRO A 6 -14.06 0.43 16.58
C PRO A 6 -13.83 1.05 15.19
N ARG A 7 -14.38 0.41 14.15
CA ARG A 7 -14.35 0.94 12.78
C ARG A 7 -14.91 2.36 12.80
N SER A 8 -14.08 3.35 12.52
CA SER A 8 -14.48 4.75 12.54
C SER A 8 -15.57 5.03 11.50
N THR A 9 -16.61 5.78 11.88
CA THR A 9 -17.69 6.21 10.97
C THR A 9 -17.22 7.24 9.94
N ARG A 10 -16.10 7.93 10.21
CA ARG A 10 -15.53 8.94 9.30
C ARG A 10 -14.86 8.25 8.09
N PRO A 11 -15.28 8.57 6.84
CA PRO A 11 -14.73 7.92 5.64
C PRO A 11 -13.19 7.99 5.53
N ILE A 12 -12.60 9.15 5.87
CA ILE A 12 -11.15 9.34 5.86
C ILE A 12 -10.43 8.39 6.82
N MET A 13 -11.01 8.11 7.99
CA MET A 13 -10.39 7.20 8.97
C MET A 13 -10.42 5.77 8.45
N ARG A 14 -11.50 5.34 7.77
CA ARG A 14 -11.54 4.01 7.13
C ARG A 14 -10.50 3.86 6.02
N LEU A 15 -10.27 4.92 5.25
CA LEU A 15 -9.22 4.96 4.24
C LEU A 15 -7.85 4.82 4.90
N LEU A 16 -7.56 5.66 5.90
CA LEU A 16 -6.29 5.62 6.63
C LEU A 16 -6.07 4.29 7.36
N ASP A 17 -7.12 3.67 7.90
CA ASP A 17 -7.06 2.33 8.49
C ASP A 17 -6.67 1.26 7.45
N LEU A 18 -7.11 1.38 6.20
CA LEU A 18 -6.73 0.48 5.11
C LEU A 18 -5.28 0.75 4.66
N MET A 19 -4.92 2.02 4.48
CA MET A 19 -3.58 2.44 4.04
C MET A 19 -2.51 2.11 5.08
N GLY A 20 -2.83 2.22 6.37
CA GLY A 20 -1.93 1.91 7.49
C GLY A 20 -1.69 0.42 7.70
N ARG A 21 -2.41 -0.48 7.01
CA ARG A 21 -2.10 -1.91 7.07
C ARG A 21 -0.77 -2.17 6.38
N ARG A 22 0.06 -3.00 7.03
CA ARG A 22 1.34 -3.42 6.47
C ARG A 22 1.15 -3.96 5.05
N TRP A 23 2.03 -3.50 4.15
CA TRP A 23 2.09 -3.80 2.72
C TRP A 23 1.07 -3.10 1.80
N THR A 24 -0.01 -2.49 2.32
CA THR A 24 -1.02 -1.87 1.44
C THR A 24 -0.41 -0.80 0.54
N LEU A 25 0.30 0.18 1.13
CA LEU A 25 0.94 1.26 0.38
C LEU A 25 2.02 0.74 -0.58
N ARG A 26 2.79 -0.28 -0.16
CA ARG A 26 3.80 -0.89 -1.02
C ARG A 26 3.19 -1.55 -2.26
N ILE A 27 2.08 -2.27 -2.11
CA ILE A 27 1.38 -2.90 -3.23
C ILE A 27 0.83 -1.83 -4.18
N LEU A 28 0.18 -0.80 -3.65
CA LEU A 28 -0.33 0.32 -4.46
C LEU A 28 0.79 1.03 -5.23
N TRP A 29 1.94 1.24 -4.59
CA TRP A 29 3.12 1.81 -5.22
C TRP A 29 3.62 0.95 -6.39
N GLU A 30 3.80 -0.36 -6.18
CA GLU A 30 4.25 -1.27 -7.25
C GLU A 30 3.28 -1.30 -8.43
N LEU A 31 1.97 -1.25 -8.18
CA LEU A 31 0.93 -1.20 -9.21
C LEU A 31 0.85 0.16 -9.92
N HIS A 32 1.19 1.25 -9.22
CA HIS A 32 1.32 2.57 -9.82
C HIS A 32 2.49 2.61 -10.80
N GLN A 33 3.64 2.08 -10.39
CA GLN A 33 4.85 2.04 -11.20
C GLN A 33 4.71 1.11 -12.42
N GLN A 34 4.06 -0.04 -12.24
CA GLN A 34 3.87 -1.01 -13.30
C GLN A 34 2.48 -1.66 -13.19
N PRO A 35 1.54 -1.37 -14.12
CA PRO A 35 0.25 -2.03 -14.16
C PRO A 35 0.36 -3.46 -14.73
N GLY A 36 -0.66 -4.29 -14.50
CA GLY A 36 -0.75 -5.65 -15.07
C GLY A 36 0.17 -6.66 -14.37
N GLN A 37 0.50 -6.43 -13.10
CA GLN A 37 1.43 -7.28 -12.37
C GLN A 37 0.76 -8.61 -12.00
N THR A 38 1.46 -9.72 -12.17
CA THR A 38 0.99 -11.01 -11.66
C THR A 38 1.13 -11.08 -10.14
N PHE A 39 0.40 -12.00 -9.50
CA PHE A 39 0.55 -12.27 -8.06
C PHE A 39 2.01 -12.57 -7.68
N ARG A 40 2.68 -13.38 -8.52
CA ARG A 40 4.09 -13.74 -8.33
C ARG A 40 5.00 -12.51 -8.37
N SER A 41 4.84 -11.67 -9.40
CA SER A 41 5.67 -10.47 -9.54
C SER A 41 5.47 -9.50 -8.38
N LEU A 42 4.22 -9.29 -7.94
CA LEU A 42 3.94 -8.48 -6.76
C LEU A 42 4.60 -9.04 -5.50
N ARG A 43 4.62 -10.36 -5.32
CA ARG A 43 5.25 -11.00 -4.16
C ARG A 43 6.75 -10.74 -4.12
N GLU A 44 7.42 -10.95 -5.25
CA GLU A 44 8.86 -10.74 -5.41
C GLU A 44 9.23 -9.26 -5.16
N ARG A 45 8.42 -8.32 -5.67
CA ARG A 45 8.64 -6.87 -5.50
C ARG A 45 8.30 -6.33 -4.10
N CYS A 46 7.48 -7.06 -3.35
CA CYS A 46 7.11 -6.75 -1.98
C CYS A 46 7.97 -7.53 -0.97
N ALA A 47 9.28 -7.67 -1.24
CA ALA A 47 10.27 -8.28 -0.34
C ALA A 47 9.77 -9.59 0.31
N ASP A 48 9.26 -10.49 -0.52
CA ASP A 48 8.74 -11.80 -0.13
C ASP A 48 7.64 -11.77 0.94
N ILE A 49 6.72 -10.81 0.83
CA ILE A 49 5.43 -10.85 1.51
C ILE A 49 4.81 -12.26 1.43
N SER A 50 4.29 -12.77 2.55
CA SER A 50 3.70 -14.11 2.54
C SER A 50 2.50 -14.17 1.59
N PRO A 51 2.26 -15.31 0.91
CA PRO A 51 1.14 -15.44 -0.01
C PRO A 51 -0.22 -15.13 0.62
N SER A 52 -0.43 -15.54 1.88
CA SER A 52 -1.68 -15.29 2.60
C SER A 52 -1.90 -13.81 2.89
N VAL A 53 -0.84 -13.08 3.27
CA VAL A 53 -0.93 -11.64 3.51
C VAL A 53 -1.15 -10.90 2.21
N LEU A 54 -0.43 -11.25 1.13
CA LEU A 54 -0.64 -10.64 -0.18
C LEU A 54 -2.07 -10.86 -0.68
N ASN A 55 -2.58 -12.09 -0.63
CA ASN A 55 -3.94 -12.39 -1.02
C ASN A 55 -4.97 -11.57 -0.23
N THR A 56 -4.80 -11.51 1.11
CA THR A 56 -5.68 -10.70 1.97
C THR A 56 -5.67 -9.23 1.55
N ARG A 57 -4.50 -8.67 1.25
CA ARG A 57 -4.37 -7.26 0.82
C ARG A 57 -4.97 -7.00 -0.55
N LEU A 58 -4.78 -7.91 -1.50
CA LEU A 58 -5.40 -7.81 -2.82
C LEU A 58 -6.92 -7.87 -2.73
N THR A 59 -7.47 -8.74 -1.88
CA THR A 59 -8.91 -8.76 -1.58
C THR A 59 -9.38 -7.46 -0.96
N ASP A 60 -8.72 -6.98 0.11
CA ASP A 60 -9.06 -5.71 0.77
C ASP A 60 -9.09 -4.53 -0.24
N LEU A 61 -8.10 -4.46 -1.13
CA LEU A 61 -7.98 -3.40 -2.14
C LEU A 61 -9.02 -3.52 -3.26
N ARG A 62 -9.39 -4.74 -3.66
CA ARG A 62 -10.48 -4.98 -4.62
C ARG A 62 -11.84 -4.61 -4.04
N GLU A 63 -12.10 -4.98 -2.79
CA GLU A 63 -13.32 -4.58 -2.08
C GLU A 63 -13.44 -3.06 -1.94
N ALA A 64 -12.30 -2.38 -1.75
CA ALA A 64 -12.23 -0.92 -1.76
C ALA A 64 -12.33 -0.27 -3.16
N ARG A 65 -12.41 -1.08 -4.23
CA ARG A 65 -12.42 -0.65 -5.65
C ARG A 65 -11.19 0.17 -6.07
N LEU A 66 -10.05 -0.09 -5.43
CA LEU A 66 -8.78 0.58 -5.76
C LEU A 66 -7.96 -0.20 -6.79
N ILE A 67 -8.18 -1.52 -6.90
CA ILE A 67 -7.51 -2.37 -7.87
C ILE A 67 -8.52 -3.29 -8.59
N ALA A 68 -8.17 -3.68 -9.81
CA ALA A 68 -8.83 -4.74 -10.57
C ALA A 68 -7.84 -5.89 -10.82
N ALA A 69 -8.37 -7.09 -11.09
CA ALA A 69 -7.55 -8.16 -11.67
C ALA A 69 -8.27 -8.71 -12.90
N GLU A 70 -7.71 -8.37 -14.05
CA GLU A 70 -8.13 -8.83 -15.38
C GLU A 70 -6.97 -9.70 -15.92
N ASP A 71 -6.04 -9.11 -16.67
CA ASP A 71 -4.81 -9.76 -17.16
C ASP A 71 -3.62 -9.60 -16.19
N GLY A 72 -3.93 -9.48 -14.90
CA GLY A 72 -3.01 -9.05 -13.85
C GLY A 72 -3.62 -7.95 -12.99
N TYR A 73 -2.95 -7.63 -11.89
CA TYR A 73 -3.41 -6.60 -10.97
C TYR A 73 -3.04 -5.22 -11.52
N THR A 74 -4.00 -4.29 -11.47
CA THR A 74 -3.82 -2.90 -11.91
C THR A 74 -4.66 -1.97 -11.05
N LEU A 75 -4.25 -0.70 -10.98
CA LEU A 75 -5.06 0.34 -10.33
C LEU A 75 -6.31 0.64 -11.18
N THR A 76 -7.47 0.75 -10.52
CA THR A 76 -8.69 1.33 -11.10
C THR A 76 -8.51 2.84 -11.30
N PRO A 77 -9.45 3.53 -11.99
CA PRO A 77 -9.45 5.00 -12.03
C PRO A 77 -9.41 5.63 -10.62
N GLU A 78 -10.19 5.12 -9.67
CA GLU A 78 -10.21 5.59 -8.28
C GLU A 78 -8.89 5.29 -7.56
N GLY A 79 -8.27 4.14 -7.83
CA GLY A 79 -6.94 3.80 -7.30
C GLY A 79 -5.84 4.73 -7.80
N ARG A 80 -5.92 5.15 -9.08
CA ARG A 80 -4.99 6.13 -9.67
C ARG A 80 -5.20 7.51 -9.07
N GLU A 81 -6.45 7.95 -8.94
CA GLU A 81 -6.80 9.21 -8.30
C GLU A 81 -6.26 9.27 -6.86
N LEU A 82 -6.50 8.22 -6.06
CA LEU A 82 -5.94 8.12 -4.71
C LEU A 82 -4.40 8.17 -4.72
N GLY A 83 -3.76 7.47 -5.67
CA GLY A 83 -2.30 7.53 -5.84
C GLY A 83 -1.79 8.95 -6.07
N CYS A 84 -2.45 9.71 -6.96
CA CYS A 84 -2.13 11.12 -7.21
C CYS A 84 -2.30 11.99 -5.96
N LEU A 85 -3.35 11.76 -5.15
CA LEU A 85 -3.55 12.45 -3.88
C LEU A 85 -2.48 12.10 -2.83
N MET A 86 -1.88 10.92 -2.93
CA MET A 86 -0.84 10.47 -1.99
C MET A 86 0.56 10.96 -2.34
N MET A 87 0.83 11.33 -3.59
CA MET A 87 2.15 11.84 -4.00
C MET A 87 2.60 13.10 -3.24
N PRO A 88 1.77 14.13 -3.02
CA PRO A 88 2.15 15.26 -2.18
C PRO A 88 2.52 14.87 -0.75
N LEU A 89 1.76 13.92 -0.15
CA LEU A 89 2.06 13.41 1.19
C LEU A 89 3.37 12.64 1.21
N TYR A 90 3.63 11.83 0.18
CA TYR A 90 4.88 11.10 0.01
C TYR A 90 6.08 12.06 -0.06
N HIS A 91 6.03 13.09 -0.91
CA HIS A 91 7.12 14.07 -1.02
C HIS A 91 7.35 14.86 0.26
N TRP A 92 6.26 15.25 0.94
CA TRP A 92 6.37 15.89 2.25
C TRP A 92 7.05 14.95 3.26
N ALA A 93 6.69 13.67 3.27
CA ALA A 93 7.28 12.68 4.15
C ALA A 93 8.76 12.44 3.82
N GLU A 94 9.16 12.36 2.56
CA GLU A 94 10.58 12.27 2.17
C GLU A 94 11.39 13.44 2.72
N GLY A 95 10.89 14.67 2.60
CA GLY A 95 11.61 15.86 3.09
C GLY A 95 11.80 15.93 4.61
N HIS A 96 10.98 15.22 5.40
CA HIS A 96 11.00 15.28 6.86
C HIS A 96 11.43 13.97 7.54
N PHE A 97 11.25 12.83 6.86
CA PHE A 97 11.47 11.48 7.37
C PHE A 97 12.38 10.64 6.46
N GLY A 98 12.79 11.14 5.29
CA GLY A 98 13.66 10.43 4.34
C GLY A 98 15.14 10.41 4.69
N GLY A 99 15.53 10.88 5.88
CA GLY A 99 16.91 10.83 6.34
C GLY A 99 17.40 9.39 6.44
N GLU A 100 18.47 9.07 5.71
CA GLU A 100 19.22 7.84 5.91
C GLU A 100 19.63 7.76 7.39
N PRO A 101 19.42 6.63 8.10
CA PRO A 101 19.83 6.52 9.49
C PRO A 101 21.33 6.86 9.60
N PRO A 102 21.75 7.58 10.65
CA PRO A 102 23.15 7.95 10.80
C PRO A 102 24.02 6.68 10.71
N PRO A 103 25.16 6.73 10.00
CA PRO A 103 26.01 5.55 9.84
C PRO A 103 26.36 4.99 11.22
N VAL A 104 26.15 3.68 11.40
CA VAL A 104 26.51 3.00 12.65
C VAL A 104 28.01 3.18 12.87
N PRO A 105 28.47 3.77 13.99
CA PRO A 105 29.88 3.93 14.25
C PRO A 105 30.55 2.56 14.27
N ARG A 106 31.54 2.36 13.40
CA ARG A 106 32.42 1.20 13.45
C ARG A 106 33.36 1.42 14.64
N GLY A 107 33.09 0.71 15.73
CA GLY A 107 34.08 0.49 16.79
C GLY A 107 35.23 -0.38 16.30
#